data_AF-A0A915EGN7-F1
#
_entry.id   AF-A0A915EGN7-F1
#
_cell.length_a   1.000
_cell.length_b   1.000
_cell.length_c   1.000
_cell.angle_alpha   90.00
_cell.angle_beta   90.00
_cell.angle_gamma   90.00
#
_symmetry.space_group_name_H-M   'P 1'
#
loop_
_entity.id
_entity.type
_entity.pdbx_description
1 polymer ?
#
loop_
_entity_poly.entity_id
_entity_poly.type
_entity_poly.pdbx_seq_one_letter_code
_entity_poly.pdbx_strand_id
1 'polypeptide(L)' 'MGTLDFDGAVMTNDKEIDDHLHFMQLALGAIPSPFEAFLVNRGIKTLHLRMREHMRNGLAVAKFLETNPRVQRCFTRA' A
#
# COMPACT_ATOMS: atom_id res chain seq x y z
N MET A 1 -0.20 7.76 -23.01
CA MET A 1 -0.96 8.31 -21.87
C MET A 1 -1.76 7.17 -21.26
N GLY A 2 -1.07 6.25 -20.57
CA GLY A 2 -1.68 5.11 -19.88
C GLY A 2 -1.80 5.44 -18.41
N THR A 3 -3.02 5.42 -17.89
CA THR A 3 -3.44 5.85 -16.55
C THR A 3 -3.24 4.75 -15.50
N LEU A 4 -2.00 4.51 -15.08
CA LEU A 4 -1.70 3.68 -13.90
C LEU A 4 -0.79 4.50 -12.99
N ASP A 5 -1.34 5.10 -11.94
CA ASP A 5 -0.62 5.83 -10.91
C ASP A 5 0.17 4.83 -10.03
N PHE A 6 1.23 4.24 -10.59
CA PHE A 6 2.06 3.25 -9.91
C PHE A 6 3.26 3.94 -9.24
N ASP A 7 3.25 4.02 -7.92
CA ASP A 7 4.36 4.50 -7.11
C ASP A 7 4.76 3.45 -6.07
N GLY A 8 6.04 3.42 -5.71
CA GLY A 8 6.63 2.44 -4.81
C GLY A 8 7.42 3.12 -3.71
N ALA A 9 7.30 2.64 -2.48
CA ALA A 9 8.05 3.15 -1.34
C ALA A 9 8.86 2.04 -0.68
N VAL A 10 10.12 2.36 -0.35
CA VAL A 10 11.01 1.52 0.47
C VAL A 10 11.41 2.35 1.68
N MET A 11 11.33 1.76 2.87
CA MET A 11 11.72 2.38 4.12
C MET A 11 12.69 1.44 4.84
N THR A 12 13.85 1.96 5.24
CA THR A 12 14.85 1.23 6.03
C THR A 12 15.24 2.06 7.24
N ASN A 13 15.63 1.39 8.33
CA ASN A 13 16.21 1.99 9.51
C ASN A 13 17.75 1.80 9.58
N ASP A 14 18.30 1.00 8.67
CA ASP A 14 19.74 0.73 8.57
C ASP A 14 20.39 1.74 7.61
N LYS A 15 21.45 2.42 8.09
CA LYS A 15 22.16 3.44 7.33
C LYS A 15 22.94 2.87 6.14
N GLU A 16 23.54 1.69 6.27
CA GLU A 16 24.31 1.09 5.18
C GLU A 16 23.38 0.75 4.00
N ILE A 17 22.20 0.22 4.31
CA ILE A 17 21.17 -0.09 3.30
C ILE A 17 20.64 1.20 2.66
N ASP A 18 20.43 2.27 3.45
CA ASP A 18 19.96 3.56 2.95
C ASP A 18 20.96 4.18 1.95
N ASP A 19 22.25 4.23 2.30
CA ASP A 19 23.30 4.78 1.45
C ASP A 19 23.40 3.99 0.12
N HIS A 20 23.27 2.66 0.17
CA HIS A 20 23.22 1.80 -1.01
C HIS A 20 21.97 2.04 -1.87
N LEU A 21 20.80 2.12 -1.26
CA LEU A 21 19.55 2.40 -1.98
C LEU A 21 19.56 3.77 -2.63
N HIS A 22 20.11 4.78 -1.95
CA HIS A 22 20.24 6.13 -2.48
C HIS A 22 21.17 6.17 -3.70
N PHE A 23 22.31 5.48 -3.64
CA PHE A 23 23.19 5.33 -4.79
C PHE A 23 22.47 4.65 -5.97
N MET A 24 21.70 3.60 -5.71
CA MET A 24 20.92 2.92 -6.75
C MET A 24 19.84 3.82 -7.35
N GLN A 25 19.15 4.63 -6.55
CA GLN A 25 18.15 5.61 -7.04
C GLN A 25 18.79 6.64 -7.97
N LEU A 26 19.98 7.15 -7.63
CA LEU A 26 20.72 8.09 -8.46
C LEU A 26 21.24 7.44 -9.75
N ALA A 27 21.78 6.22 -9.66
CA ALA A 27 22.39 5.52 -10.80
C ALA A 27 21.36 5.01 -11.81
N LEU A 28 20.20 4.52 -11.34
CA LEU A 28 19.13 3.99 -12.18
C LEU A 28 18.13 5.06 -12.62
N GLY A 29 18.05 6.18 -11.90
CA GLY A 29 17.13 7.28 -12.20
C GLY A 29 15.65 6.93 -12.01
N ALA A 30 15.34 5.85 -11.30
CA ALA A 30 13.97 5.40 -11.01
C ALA A 30 13.35 6.21 -9.86
N ILE A 31 13.25 7.53 -10.04
CA ILE A 31 12.71 8.49 -9.08
C ILE A 31 11.29 8.88 -9.53
N PRO A 32 10.29 8.91 -8.63
CA PRO A 32 8.93 9.29 -9.00
C PRO A 32 8.85 10.75 -9.43
N SER A 33 7.88 11.07 -10.31
CA SER A 33 7.60 12.45 -10.67
C SER A 33 7.16 13.26 -9.45
N PRO A 34 7.52 14.55 -9.31
CA PRO A 34 7.04 15.39 -8.22
C PRO A 34 5.51 15.43 -8.09
N PHE A 35 4.80 15.27 -9.20
CA PHE A 35 3.34 15.20 -9.20
C PHE A 35 2.82 13.88 -8.59
N GLU A 36 3.44 12.75 -8.88
CA GLU A 36 3.09 11.45 -8.31
C GLU A 36 3.36 11.43 -6.80
N ALA A 37 4.53 11.94 -6.38
CA ALA A 37 4.87 12.09 -4.97
C ALA A 37 3.85 12.99 -4.22
N PHE A 38 3.35 14.05 -4.86
CA PHE A 38 2.29 14.89 -4.29
C PHE A 38 0.96 14.13 -4.11
N LEU A 39 0.56 13.33 -5.11
CA LEU A 39 -0.66 12.52 -5.04
C LEU A 39 -0.58 11.48 -3.92
N VAL A 40 0.57 10.80 -3.79
CA VAL A 40 0.81 9.86 -2.68
C VAL A 40 0.73 10.57 -1.34
N ASN A 41 1.41 11.71 -1.17
CA ASN A 41 1.35 12.48 0.07
C ASN A 41 -0.07 12.96 0.42
N ARG A 42 -0.87 13.35 -0.60
CA ARG A 42 -2.29 13.66 -0.42
C ARG A 42 -3.08 12.45 0.06
N GLY A 43 -2.80 11.25 -0.49
CA GLY A 43 -3.47 10.00 -0.12
C GLY A 43 -3.10 9.47 1.27
N ILE A 44 -1.88 9.75 1.76
CA ILE A 44 -1.41 9.35 3.10
C ILE A 44 -2.21 10.03 4.20
N LYS A 45 -2.62 11.30 4.00
CA LYS A 45 -3.39 12.06 5.00
C LYS A 45 -4.70 11.38 5.41
N THR A 46 -5.35 10.65 4.50
CA THR A 46 -6.60 9.94 4.76
C THR A 46 -6.41 8.42 4.96
N LEU A 47 -5.17 7.93 4.92
CA LEU A 47 -4.86 6.50 5.00
C LEU A 47 -5.41 5.86 6.28
N HIS A 48 -5.29 6.55 7.42
CA HIS A 48 -5.79 6.07 8.71
C HIS A 48 -7.31 5.85 8.73
N LEU A 49 -8.08 6.74 8.08
CA LEU A 49 -9.53 6.58 7.95
C LEU A 49 -9.88 5.43 7.01
N ARG A 50 -9.22 5.37 5.84
CA ARG A 50 -9.47 4.33 4.83
C ARG A 50 -9.15 2.94 5.36
N MET A 51 -8.00 2.75 6.00
CA MET A 51 -7.61 1.44 6.54
C MET A 51 -8.54 0.97 7.65
N ARG A 52 -9.01 1.88 8.51
CA ARG A 52 -10.00 1.56 9.55
C ARG A 52 -11.30 1.04 8.96
N GLU A 53 -11.86 1.76 7.97
CA GLU A 53 -13.10 1.35 7.33
C GLU A 53 -12.91 0.10 6.45
N HIS A 54 -11.78 -0.04 5.76
CA HIS A 54 -11.44 -1.27 5.03
C HIS A 54 -11.37 -2.49 5.95
N MET A 55 -10.76 -2.36 7.12
CA MET A 55 -10.71 -3.45 8.10
C MET A 55 -12.11 -3.80 8.62
N ARG A 56 -12.89 -2.79 9.03
CA ARG A 56 -14.27 -2.99 9.53
C ARG A 56 -15.17 -3.65 8.49
N ASN A 57 -15.18 -3.14 7.26
CA ASN A 57 -16.01 -3.66 6.19
C ASN A 57 -15.52 -5.04 5.74
N GLY A 58 -14.21 -5.24 5.64
CA GLY A 58 -13.60 -6.53 5.32
C GLY A 58 -14.00 -7.61 6.33
N LEU A 59 -13.93 -7.32 7.63
CA LEU A 59 -14.36 -8.23 8.69
C LEU A 59 -15.86 -8.54 8.64
N ALA A 60 -16.71 -7.55 8.33
CA ALA A 60 -18.14 -7.78 8.20
C ALA A 60 -18.46 -8.73 7.03
N VAL A 61 -17.82 -8.51 5.88
CA VAL A 61 -17.95 -9.37 4.69
C VAL A 61 -17.39 -10.76 4.97
N ALA A 62 -16.24 -10.86 5.65
CA ALA A 62 -15.64 -12.13 6.03
C ALA A 62 -16.58 -12.99 6.88
N LYS A 63 -17.14 -12.40 7.95
CA LYS A 63 -18.11 -13.08 8.83
C LYS A 63 -19.34 -13.53 8.06
N PHE A 64 -19.84 -12.70 7.15
CA PHE A 64 -20.96 -13.09 6.29
C PHE A 64 -20.62 -14.30 5.40
N LEU A 65 -19.43 -14.29 4.77
CA LEU A 65 -18.98 -15.37 3.90
C LEU A 65 -18.69 -16.67 4.67
N GLU A 66 -18.19 -16.60 5.90
CA GLU A 66 -17.98 -17.77 6.76
C GLU A 66 -19.28 -18.50 7.12
N THR A 67 -20.37 -17.74 7.30
CA THR A 67 -21.69 -18.33 7.56
C THR A 67 -22.41 -18.84 6.31
N ASN A 68 -21.88 -18.56 5.12
CA ASN A 68 -22.53 -18.91 3.87
C ASN A 68 -22.18 -20.36 3.45
N PRO A 69 -23.16 -21.27 3.33
CA PRO A 69 -22.91 -22.67 3.00
C PRO A 69 -22.34 -22.89 1.59
N ARG A 70 -22.31 -21.86 0.73
CA ARG A 70 -21.69 -21.91 -0.60
C ARG A 70 -20.18 -21.63 -0.59
N VAL A 71 -19.63 -21.18 0.54
CA VAL A 71 -18.21 -20.82 0.68
C VAL A 71 -17.49 -21.96 1.42
N GLN A 72 -16.47 -22.54 0.78
CA GLN A 72 -15.71 -23.64 1.39
C GLN A 72 -14.76 -23.17 2.49
N ARG A 73 -14.02 -22.08 2.28
CA ARG A 73 -13.08 -21.49 3.24
C ARG A 73 -12.91 -20.00 3.00
N CYS A 74 -12.88 -19.22 4.07
CA CYS A 74 -12.50 -17.80 4.07
C CYS A 74 -11.17 -17.65 4.80
N PHE A 75 -10.20 -16.93 4.22
CA PHE A 75 -8.92 -16.65 4.86
C PHE A 75 -8.90 -15.20 5.30
N THR A 76 -9.22 -14.95 6.57
CA THR A 76 -9.10 -13.63 7.16
C THR A 76 -8.23 -13.68 8.41
N ARG A 77 -7.38 -12.67 8.57
CA ARG A 77 -6.55 -12.50 9.76
C ARG A 77 -7.26 -11.47 10.63
N ALA A 78 -7.91 -11.95 11.69
CA ALA A 78 -8.56 -11.11 12.70
C ALA A 78 -7.52 -10.43 13.60
#